data_AF-A0A2G1DL75-F1
#
_entry.id   AF-A0A2G1DL75-F1
#
_cell.length_a   1.000
_cell.length_b   1.000
_cell.length_c   1.000
_cell.angle_alpha   90.00
_cell.angle_beta   90.00
_cell.angle_gamma   90.00
#
_symmetry.space_group_name_H-M   'P 1'
#
loop_
_entity.id
_entity.type
_entity.pdbx_description
1 polymer ?
#
loop_
_entity_poly.entity_id
_entity_poly.type
_entity_poly.pdbx_seq_one_letter_code
_entity_poly.pdbx_strand_id
1 'polypeptide(L)'
;MNELLNVILIFLIVFAGYLLLKKYFFISPKHKNKEDKKEEIIKAYENEMIKILSENKQNNDLLLKKKKEFLIRANQELSMNIYFDKTEIQQIVQRLINIKID
;
A
#
# COMPACT_ATOMS: atom_id res chain seq x y z
N MET A 1 -29.84 30.76 -38.41
CA MET A 1 -30.11 29.81 -37.31
C MET A 1 -29.05 28.70 -37.26
N ASN A 2 -28.76 28.04 -38.39
CA ASN A 2 -27.78 26.94 -38.45
C ASN A 2 -26.33 27.36 -38.14
N GLU A 3 -25.90 28.55 -38.56
CA GLU A 3 -24.54 29.04 -38.26
C GLU A 3 -24.32 29.30 -36.76
N LEU A 4 -25.33 29.87 -36.09
CA LEU A 4 -25.30 30.12 -34.65
C LEU A 4 -25.30 28.80 -33.85
N LEU A 5 -26.06 27.80 -34.31
CA LEU A 5 -26.02 26.44 -33.76
C LEU A 5 -24.64 25.79 -33.94
N ASN A 6 -24.01 25.96 -35.10
CA ASN A 6 -22.67 25.41 -35.37
C ASN A 6 -21.61 26.03 -34.46
N VAL A 7 -21.66 27.35 -34.23
CA VAL A 7 -20.74 28.04 -33.31
C VAL A 7 -20.91 27.54 -31.88
N ILE A 8 -22.16 27.37 -31.42
CA ILE A 8 -22.46 26.82 -30.08
C ILE A 8 -21.94 25.37 -29.97
N LEU A 9 -22.12 24.56 -31.01
CA LEU A 9 -21.65 23.18 -31.04
C LEU A 9 -20.13 23.09 -30.93
N ILE A 10 -19.40 23.92 -31.69
CA ILE A 10 -17.93 23.98 -31.63
C ILE A 10 -17.45 24.38 -30.23
N PHE A 11 -18.11 25.38 -29.62
CA PHE A 11 -17.78 25.82 -28.27
C PHE A 11 -17.97 24.69 -27.24
N LEU A 12 -19.07 23.95 -27.33
CA LEU A 12 -19.35 22.80 -26.44
C LEU A 12 -18.31 21.68 -26.60
N ILE A 13 -17.88 21.40 -27.83
CA ILE A 13 -16.85 20.37 -28.10
C ILE A 13 -15.51 20.79 -27.49
N VAL A 14 -15.10 22.05 -27.67
CA VAL A 14 -13.84 22.57 -27.10
C VAL A 14 -13.91 22.60 -25.57
N PHE A 15 -15.05 23.00 -25.00
CA PHE A 15 -15.26 23.02 -23.56
C PHE A 15 -15.24 21.61 -22.95
N ALA A 16 -15.90 20.64 -23.60
CA ALA A 16 -15.86 19.24 -23.19
C ALA A 16 -14.43 18.68 -23.29
N GLY A 17 -13.70 18.98 -24.37
CA GLY A 17 -12.30 18.62 -24.52
C GLY A 17 -11.41 19.21 -23.41
N TYR A 18 -11.61 20.47 -23.06
CA TYR A 18 -10.91 21.13 -21.95
C TYR A 18 -11.20 20.46 -20.60
N LEU A 19 -12.47 20.11 -20.31
CA LEU A 19 -12.83 19.42 -19.07
C LEU A 19 -12.23 18.01 -19.00
N LEU A 20 -12.20 17.29 -20.12
CA LEU A 20 -11.58 15.97 -20.20
C LEU A 20 -10.06 16.04 -20.02
N LEU A 21 -9.39 16.98 -20.69
CA LEU A 21 -7.95 17.21 -20.51
C LEU A 21 -7.62 17.63 -19.08
N LYS A 22 -8.42 18.52 -18.47
CA LYS A 22 -8.27 18.89 -17.06
C LYS A 22 -8.43 17.67 -16.16
N LYS A 23 -9.42 16.81 -16.39
CA LYS A 23 -9.61 15.58 -15.60
C LYS A 23 -8.43 14.62 -15.76
N TYR A 24 -7.91 14.42 -16.98
CA TYR A 24 -6.76 13.54 -17.20
C TYR A 24 -5.45 14.10 -16.65
N PHE A 25 -5.24 15.43 -16.71
CA PHE A 25 -4.01 16.09 -16.25
C PHE A 25 -4.02 16.40 -14.75
N PHE A 26 -5.20 16.58 -14.13
CA PHE A 26 -5.40 16.70 -12.68
C PHE A 26 -5.69 15.37 -11.97
N ILE A 27 -5.51 14.22 -12.62
CA ILE A 27 -5.19 12.99 -11.88
C ILE A 27 -3.73 13.14 -11.46
N SER A 28 -3.51 14.00 -10.47
CA SER A 28 -2.28 13.95 -9.69
C SER A 28 -2.14 12.49 -9.23
N PRO A 29 -0.99 11.82 -9.41
CA PRO A 29 -0.76 10.57 -8.72
C PRO A 29 -1.01 10.91 -7.26
N LYS A 30 -2.05 10.29 -6.66
CA LYS A 30 -2.39 10.45 -5.25
C LYS A 30 -1.05 10.48 -4.53
N HIS A 31 -0.64 11.63 -4.00
CA HIS A 31 0.62 11.73 -3.28
C HIS A 31 0.36 10.88 -2.06
N LYS A 32 0.66 9.56 -2.15
CA LYS A 32 0.38 8.58 -1.11
C LYS A 32 0.98 9.20 0.13
N ASN A 33 0.12 9.49 1.11
CA ASN A 33 0.56 10.16 2.32
C ASN A 33 1.65 9.27 2.95
N LYS A 34 2.56 9.85 3.74
CA LYS A 34 3.62 9.08 4.42
C LYS A 34 3.02 7.89 5.18
N GLU A 35 1.82 8.08 5.73
CA GLU A 35 1.00 7.06 6.40
C GLU A 35 0.55 5.93 5.47
N ASP A 36 0.10 6.23 4.24
CA ASP A 36 -0.30 5.20 3.27
C ASP A 36 0.86 4.26 2.94
N LYS A 37 2.08 4.82 2.82
CA LYS A 37 3.30 4.02 2.58
C LYS A 37 3.68 3.17 3.78
N LYS A 38 3.53 3.70 5.01
CA LYS A 38 3.78 2.92 6.23
C LYS A 38 2.84 1.72 6.30
N GLU A 39 1.55 1.94 6.10
CA GLU A 39 0.54 0.88 6.17
C GLU A 39 0.75 -0.18 5.08
N GLU A 40 1.14 0.21 3.88
CA GLU A 40 1.49 -0.72 2.79
C GLU A 40 2.68 -1.61 3.16
N ILE A 41 3.72 -1.04 3.78
CA ILE A 41 4.88 -1.81 4.26
C ILE A 41 4.47 -2.77 5.38
N ILE A 42 3.69 -2.30 6.36
CA ILE A 42 3.21 -3.15 7.48
C ILE A 42 2.43 -4.34 6.92
N LYS A 43 1.46 -4.10 6.03
CA LYS A 43 0.65 -5.16 5.40
C LYS A 43 1.48 -6.18 4.65
N ALA A 44 2.57 -5.78 3.99
CA ALA A 44 3.46 -6.71 3.32
C ALA A 44 4.08 -7.71 4.30
N TYR A 45 4.58 -7.23 5.45
CA TYR A 45 5.12 -8.11 6.50
C TYR A 45 4.04 -8.98 7.16
N GLU A 46 2.82 -8.48 7.35
CA GLU A 46 1.72 -9.28 7.88
C GLU A 46 1.35 -10.43 6.95
N ASN A 47 1.23 -10.14 5.65
CA ASN A 47 0.94 -11.15 4.63
C ASN A 47 2.03 -12.22 4.57
N GLU A 48 3.29 -11.84 4.72
CA GLU A 48 4.40 -12.79 4.76
C GLU A 48 4.36 -13.67 6.03
N MET A 49 4.08 -13.08 7.20
CA MET A 49 3.89 -13.85 8.43
C MET A 49 2.73 -14.85 8.27
N ILE A 50 1.60 -14.43 7.71
CA ILE A 50 0.45 -15.30 7.44
C ILE A 50 0.85 -16.44 6.49
N LYS A 51 1.62 -16.15 5.44
CA LYS A 51 2.12 -17.18 4.52
C LYS A 51 3.02 -18.19 5.23
N ILE A 52 3.93 -17.75 6.10
CA ILE A 52 4.78 -18.65 6.89
C ILE A 52 3.93 -19.54 7.80
N LEU A 53 2.94 -18.95 8.47
CA LEU A 53 2.03 -19.69 9.37
C LEU A 53 1.21 -20.73 8.59
N SER A 54 0.71 -20.41 7.40
CA SER A 54 -0.11 -21.31 6.59
C SER A 54 0.69 -22.45 5.97
N GLU A 55 1.88 -22.15 5.41
CA GLU A 55 2.76 -23.14 4.77
C GLU A 55 3.33 -24.14 5.77
N ASN A 56 3.46 -23.76 7.05
CA ASN A 56 4.09 -24.59 8.07
C ASN A 56 3.11 -25.04 9.18
N LYS A 57 1.78 -24.91 8.97
CA LYS A 57 0.74 -25.26 9.98
C LYS A 57 0.86 -26.71 10.50
N GLN A 58 1.42 -27.61 9.70
CA GLN A 58 1.55 -29.04 10.04
C GLN A 58 2.87 -29.40 10.75
N ASN A 59 3.86 -28.51 10.79
CA ASN A 59 5.17 -28.79 11.41
C ASN A 59 5.56 -27.64 12.36
N ASN A 60 5.30 -27.85 13.66
CA ASN A 60 5.48 -26.82 14.68
C ASN A 60 6.95 -26.39 14.85
N ASP A 61 7.89 -27.32 14.78
CA ASP A 61 9.32 -27.00 14.93
C ASP A 61 9.84 -26.17 13.76
N LEU A 62 9.45 -26.55 12.54
CA LEU A 62 9.78 -25.79 11.32
C LEU A 62 9.11 -24.42 11.34
N LEU A 63 7.84 -24.36 11.77
CA LEU A 63 7.09 -23.12 11.91
C LEU A 63 7.77 -22.16 12.88
N LEU A 64 8.16 -22.63 14.07
CA LEU A 64 8.80 -21.81 15.09
C LEU A 64 10.16 -21.27 14.61
N LYS A 65 10.94 -22.12 13.93
CA LYS A 65 12.21 -21.71 13.31
C LYS A 65 11.99 -20.63 12.25
N LYS A 66 11.09 -20.84 11.30
CA LYS A 66 10.79 -19.89 10.22
C LYS A 66 10.22 -18.57 10.73
N LYS A 67 9.33 -18.62 11.74
CA LYS A 67 8.79 -17.44 12.40
C LYS A 67 9.89 -16.62 13.07
N LYS A 68 10.82 -17.26 13.76
CA LYS A 68 11.96 -16.58 14.40
C LYS A 68 12.89 -15.94 13.37
N GLU A 69 13.27 -16.67 12.31
CA GLU A 69 14.09 -16.16 11.22
C GLU A 69 13.45 -14.93 10.57
N PHE A 70 12.15 -15.00 10.30
CA PHE A 70 11.38 -13.90 9.74
C PHE A 70 11.34 -12.67 10.64
N LEU A 71 11.04 -12.83 11.94
CA LEU A 71 10.96 -11.70 12.87
C LEU A 71 12.30 -10.96 13.01
N ILE A 72 13.42 -11.68 13.02
CA ILE A 72 14.76 -11.09 13.05
C ILE A 72 14.99 -10.23 11.79
N ARG A 73 14.68 -10.80 10.63
CA ARG A 73 14.82 -10.11 9.33
C ARG A 73 13.92 -8.89 9.24
N ALA A 74 12.63 -9.02 9.58
CA ALA A 74 11.67 -7.93 9.55
C ALA A 74 12.09 -6.79 10.47
N ASN A 75 12.58 -7.08 11.69
CA ASN A 75 13.08 -6.05 12.60
C ASN A 75 14.29 -5.31 12.03
N GLN A 76 15.24 -6.03 11.40
CA GLN A 76 16.41 -5.41 10.77
C GLN A 76 16.00 -4.53 9.58
N GLU A 77 15.18 -5.04 8.66
CA GLU A 77 14.71 -4.30 7.49
C GLU A 77 13.90 -3.05 7.87
N LEU A 78 12.97 -3.17 8.83
CA LEU A 78 12.19 -2.04 9.35
C LEU A 78 13.09 -1.00 10.04
N SER A 79 14.14 -1.43 10.75
CA SER A 79 15.08 -0.51 11.40
C SER A 79 15.93 0.32 10.45
N MET A 80 16.12 -0.14 9.22
CA MET A 80 16.83 0.60 8.17
C MET A 80 15.89 1.48 7.33
N ASN A 81 14.59 1.41 7.57
CA ASN A 81 13.59 2.09 6.78
C ASN A 81 13.31 3.50 7.31
N ILE A 82 13.47 4.52 6.45
CA ILE A 82 13.31 5.94 6.79
C ILE A 82 11.89 6.33 7.25
N TYR A 83 10.90 5.46 7.05
CA TYR A 83 9.52 5.75 7.39
C TYR A 83 9.19 5.41 8.85
N PHE A 84 10.00 4.61 9.55
CA PHE A 84 9.65 4.11 10.88
C PHE A 84 10.62 4.54 11.97
N ASP A 85 10.04 4.99 13.08
CA ASP A 85 10.79 5.25 14.30
C ASP A 85 10.93 3.98 15.14
N LYS A 86 11.90 3.97 16.06
CA LYS A 86 12.20 2.82 16.93
C LYS A 86 10.96 2.30 17.67
N THR A 87 10.10 3.19 18.16
CA THR A 87 8.86 2.82 18.85
C THR A 87 7.85 2.16 17.91
N GLU A 88 7.72 2.68 16.68
CA GLU A 88 6.83 2.11 15.67
C GLU A 88 7.30 0.70 15.27
N ILE A 89 8.61 0.51 15.11
CA ILE A 89 9.20 -0.80 14.79
C ILE A 89 8.87 -1.81 15.88
N GLN A 90 9.00 -1.44 17.16
CA GLN A 90 8.64 -2.32 18.28
C GLN A 90 7.15 -2.71 18.24
N GLN A 91 6.27 -1.76 17.95
CA GLN A 91 4.84 -2.02 17.82
C GLN A 91 4.53 -2.96 16.65
N ILE A 92 5.17 -2.77 15.49
CA ILE A 92 5.00 -3.62 14.31
C ILE A 92 5.49 -5.04 14.60
N VAL A 93 6.68 -5.19 15.17
CA VAL A 93 7.22 -6.52 15.52
C VAL A 93 6.33 -7.21 16.55
N GLN A 94 5.81 -6.48 17.55
CA GLN A 94 4.88 -7.04 18.52
C GLN A 94 3.56 -7.48 17.87
N ARG A 95 3.05 -6.70 16.90
CA ARG A 95 1.88 -7.06 16.10
C ARG A 95 2.13 -8.35 15.32
N LEU A 96 3.27 -8.47 14.63
CA LEU A 96 3.66 -9.68 13.89
C LEU A 96 3.79 -10.92 14.79
N ILE A 97 4.34 -10.77 16.01
CA ILE A 97 4.44 -11.87 16.98
C ILE A 97 3.05 -12.42 17.33
N ASN A 98 2.08 -11.53 17.49
CA ASN A 98 0.72 -11.85 17.92
C ASN A 98 -0.17 -12.41 16.81
N ILE A 99 0.24 -12.36 15.54
CA ILE A 99 -0.49 -12.96 14.43
C ILE A 99 -0.55 -14.48 14.63
N LYS A 100 -1.77 -15.01 14.54
CA LYS A 100 -2.11 -16.43 14.55
C LYS A 100 -3.12 -16.67 13.43
N ILE A 101 -3.09 -17.87 12.87
CA ILE A 101 -4.09 -18.34 11.92
C ILE A 101 -4.90 -19.41 12.64
N ASP A 102 -6.22 -19.27 12.64
CA ASP A 102 -7.15 -20.27 13.17
C ASP A 102 -7.11 -21.57 12.32
#